data_AF-A0A3P6SS70-F1
#
_entry.id   AF-A0A3P6SS70-F1
#
_cell.length_a   1.000
_cell.length_b   1.000
_cell.length_c   1.000
_cell.angle_alpha   90.00
_cell.angle_beta   90.00
_cell.angle_gamma   90.00
#
_symmetry.space_group_name_H-M   'P 1'
#
loop_
_entity.id
_entity.type
_entity.pdbx_description
1 polymer ?
#
loop_
_entity_poly.entity_id
_entity_poly.type
_entity_poly.pdbx_seq_one_letter_code
_entity_poly.pdbx_strand_id
1 'polypeptide(L)'
;MDTRSIVEQDTTHTWNERHRQLTKTIAQVLEDYSIVKFVPLNCDEEESVEQLLLVIDTTIQYGEDLEVRDRYPEEEDPEEREN
;
A
#
# COMPACT_ATOMS: atom_id res chain seq x y z
N MET A 1 -3.99 8.12 -12.52
CA MET A 1 -3.89 6.98 -13.47
C MET A 1 -4.22 5.79 -12.63
N ASP A 2 -5.34 5.13 -12.93
CA ASP A 2 -6.02 4.29 -11.95
C ASP A 2 -6.05 2.85 -12.47
N THR A 3 -6.15 1.86 -11.57
CA THR A 3 -6.02 0.42 -11.91
C THR A 3 -7.00 -0.02 -13.00
N ARG A 4 -8.22 0.55 -13.02
CA ARG A 4 -9.19 0.32 -14.11
C ARG A 4 -8.73 0.88 -15.46
N SER A 5 -8.13 2.07 -15.45
CA SER A 5 -7.62 2.72 -16.66
C SER A 5 -6.53 1.88 -17.32
N ILE A 6 -5.71 1.18 -16.54
CA ILE A 6 -4.69 0.26 -17.04
C ILE A 6 -5.32 -0.93 -17.77
N VAL A 7 -6.38 -1.53 -17.20
CA VAL A 7 -7.10 -2.66 -17.82
C VAL A 7 -7.90 -2.23 -19.06
N GLU A 8 -8.31 -0.97 -19.13
CA GLU A 8 -9.04 -0.40 -20.27
C GLU A 8 -8.13 0.00 -21.43
N GLN A 9 -6.90 0.43 -21.13
CA GLN A 9 -5.86 0.72 -22.12
C GLN A 9 -5.21 -0.54 -22.70
N ASP A 10 -5.33 -1.68 -22.02
CA ASP A 10 -4.83 -2.96 -22.52
C ASP A 10 -5.61 -3.40 -23.76
N THR A 11 -4.90 -3.62 -24.85
CA THR A 11 -5.50 -4.08 -26.11
C THR A 11 -6.03 -5.49 -25.96
N THR A 12 -7.28 -5.74 -26.37
CA THR A 12 -7.86 -7.09 -26.39
C THR A 12 -7.07 -7.99 -27.32
N HIS A 13 -6.28 -8.89 -26.73
CA HIS A 13 -5.58 -9.96 -27.42
C HIS A 13 -6.36 -11.26 -27.21
N THR A 14 -6.28 -12.19 -28.16
CA THR A 14 -6.95 -13.51 -28.09
C THR A 14 -6.66 -14.27 -26.79
N TRP A 15 -5.56 -13.94 -26.12
CA TRP A 15 -5.13 -14.51 -24.85
C TRP A 15 -5.74 -13.84 -23.60
N ASN A 16 -6.05 -12.54 -23.63
CA ASN A 16 -6.64 -11.82 -22.48
C ASN A 16 -8.19 -11.79 -22.52
N GLU A 17 -8.80 -11.97 -23.70
CA GLU A 17 -10.24 -11.80 -23.92
C GLU A 17 -11.08 -12.67 -22.97
N ARG A 18 -10.68 -13.93 -22.80
CA ARG A 18 -11.37 -14.91 -21.96
C ARG A 18 -11.42 -14.53 -20.48
N HIS A 19 -10.39 -13.85 -19.98
CA HIS A 19 -10.24 -13.52 -18.56
C HIS A 19 -10.45 -12.03 -18.27
N ARG A 20 -10.79 -11.23 -19.28
CA ARG A 20 -10.93 -9.78 -19.15
C ARG A 20 -11.92 -9.36 -18.06
N GLN A 21 -13.02 -10.10 -17.92
CA GLN A 21 -14.00 -9.84 -16.86
C GLN A 21 -13.41 -10.10 -15.46
N LEU A 22 -12.63 -11.18 -15.29
CA LEU A 22 -11.94 -11.48 -14.04
C LEU A 22 -10.90 -10.39 -13.72
N THR A 23 -10.09 -10.00 -14.70
CA THR A 23 -9.09 -8.94 -14.55
C THR A 23 -9.74 -7.61 -14.12
N LYS A 24 -10.89 -7.27 -14.70
CA LYS A 24 -11.65 -6.06 -14.31
C LYS A 24 -12.16 -6.14 -12.87
N THR A 25 -12.70 -7.29 -12.45
CA THR A 25 -13.16 -7.49 -11.07
C THR A 25 -11.99 -7.40 -10.08
N ILE A 26 -10.83 -7.97 -10.41
CA ILE A 26 -9.62 -7.85 -9.56
C ILE A 26 -9.18 -6.40 -9.46
N ALA A 27 -9.10 -5.68 -10.58
CA ALA A 27 -8.75 -4.26 -10.59
C ALA A 27 -9.71 -3.41 -9.74
N GLN A 28 -11.01 -3.75 -9.77
CA GLN A 28 -12.02 -3.12 -8.93
C GLN A 28 -11.77 -3.40 -7.44
N VAL A 29 -11.50 -4.66 -7.03
CA VAL A 29 -11.19 -4.97 -5.63
C VAL A 29 -9.93 -4.25 -5.16
N LEU A 30 -8.88 -4.21 -5.99
CA LEU A 30 -7.63 -3.50 -5.63
C LEU A 30 -7.87 -2.01 -5.36
N GLU A 31 -8.79 -1.39 -6.11
CA GLU A 31 -9.17 0.01 -5.95
C GLU A 31 -10.09 0.23 -4.75
N ASP A 32 -11.15 -0.58 -4.62
CA ASP A 32 -12.14 -0.47 -3.55
C ASP A 32 -11.50 -0.61 -2.15
N TYR A 33 -10.40 -1.36 -2.06
CA TYR A 33 -9.64 -1.56 -0.82
C TYR A 33 -8.31 -0.79 -0.77
N SER A 34 -8.01 0.07 -1.76
CA SER A 34 -6.77 0.87 -1.83
C SER A 34 -5.49 0.05 -1.61
N ILE A 35 -5.45 -1.20 -2.09
CA ILE A 35 -4.33 -2.12 -1.90
C ILE A 35 -3.09 -1.65 -2.67
N VAL A 36 -3.31 -0.96 -3.79
CA VAL A 36 -2.26 -0.36 -4.62
C VAL A 36 -2.69 1.03 -5.03
N LYS A 37 -1.81 2.03 -4.88
CA LYS A 37 -2.03 3.42 -5.29
C LYS A 37 -0.94 3.84 -6.27
N PHE A 38 -1.33 4.40 -7.41
CA PHE A 38 -0.40 5.01 -8.36
C PHE A 38 -0.25 6.49 -8.04
N VAL A 39 1.00 6.95 -7.90
CA VAL A 39 1.34 8.35 -7.65
C VAL A 39 2.13 8.87 -8.84
N PRO A 40 1.77 10.02 -9.44
CA PRO A 40 2.54 10.61 -10.51
C PRO A 40 3.91 11.08 -9.97
N LEU A 41 4.96 10.81 -10.74
CA LEU A 41 6.32 11.28 -10.45
C LEU A 41 6.78 12.21 -11.57
N ASN A 42 7.21 13.42 -11.18
CA ASN A 42 7.89 14.37 -12.05
C ASN A 42 9.29 14.66 -11.47
N CYS A 43 10.34 14.16 -12.14
CA CYS A 43 11.71 14.30 -11.64
C CYS A 43 12.26 15.72 -11.73
N ASP A 44 11.64 16.59 -12.53
CA ASP A 44 12.04 17.99 -12.68
C ASP A 44 11.39 18.89 -11.62
N GLU A 45 10.50 18.33 -10.79
CA GLU A 45 9.71 19.04 -9.78
C GLU A 45 9.99 18.46 -8.39
N GLU A 46 10.73 19.22 -7.58
CA GLU A 46 11.15 18.81 -6.23
C GLU A 46 9.95 18.45 -5.33
N GLU A 47 8.86 19.22 -5.43
CA GLU A 47 7.61 18.96 -4.70
C GLU A 47 7.00 17.59 -5.04
N SER A 48 7.12 17.13 -6.29
CA SER A 48 6.62 15.80 -6.69
C SER A 48 7.40 14.68 -5.99
N VAL A 49 8.71 14.87 -5.82
CA VAL A 49 9.56 13.91 -5.11
C VAL A 49 9.26 13.92 -3.61
N GLU A 50 9.12 15.09 -3.00
CA GLU A 50 8.74 15.23 -1.59
C GLU A 50 7.38 14.59 -1.27
N GLN A 51 6.38 14.83 -2.12
CA GLN A 51 5.05 14.21 -1.98
C GLN A 51 5.13 12.68 -2.09
N LEU A 52 5.95 12.16 -3.00
CA LEU A 52 6.14 10.71 -3.14
C LEU A 52 6.79 10.11 -1.89
N LEU A 53 7.82 10.76 -1.34
CA LEU A 53 8.48 10.31 -0.10
C LEU A 53 7.48 10.27 1.08
N LEU A 54 6.65 11.30 1.23
CA LEU A 54 5.61 11.33 2.26
C LEU A 54 4.61 10.17 2.11
N VAL A 55 4.20 9.86 0.88
CA VAL A 55 3.28 8.73 0.61
C VAL A 55 3.94 7.40 0.98
N ILE A 56 5.23 7.22 0.67
CA ILE A 56 5.99 6.01 1.03
C ILE A 56 6.02 5.86 2.55
N ASP A 57 6.41 6.90 3.28
CA ASP A 57 6.51 6.87 4.75
C ASP A 57 5.16 6.51 5.38
N THR A 58 4.09 7.18 4.93
CA THR A 58 2.73 6.91 5.42
C THR A 58 2.27 5.48 5.10
N THR A 59 2.65 4.94 3.94
CA THR A 59 2.24 3.59 3.51
C THR A 59 2.98 2.50 4.29
N ILE A 60 4.26 2.71 4.59
CA ILE A 60 5.06 1.76 5.39
C ILE A 60 4.51 1.68 6.82
N GLN A 61 4.10 2.81 7.38
CA GLN A 61 3.52 2.89 8.73
C GLN A 61 2.11 2.28 8.85
N TYR A 62 1.41 2.02 7.73
CA TYR A 62 0.01 1.58 7.69
C TYR A 62 -0.26 0.17 8.28
N GLY A 63 0.74 -0.52 8.82
CA GLY A 63 0.60 -1.83 9.49
C GLY A 63 0.92 -1.85 10.98
N GLU A 64 1.61 -0.82 11.50
CA GLU A 64 2.12 -0.82 12.89
C GLU A 64 0.99 -0.75 13.91
N ASP A 65 -0.08 0.01 13.64
CA ASP A 65 -1.25 0.10 14.53
C ASP A 65 -2.06 -1.21 14.63
N LEU A 66 -1.88 -2.13 13.67
CA LEU A 66 -2.52 -3.44 13.64
C LEU A 66 -1.66 -4.54 14.28
N GLU A 67 -0.38 -4.27 14.56
CA GLU A 67 0.46 -5.20 15.31
C GLU A 67 -0.04 -5.30 16.76
N VAL A 68 -0.20 -6.53 17.23
CA VAL A 68 -0.49 -6.77 18.65
C VAL A 68 0.72 -6.26 19.41
N ARG A 69 0.57 -5.17 20.16
CA ARG A 69 1.56 -4.78 21.18
C ARG A 69 1.82 -6.01 22.03
N ASP A 70 2.98 -6.63 21.87
CA ASP A 70 3.34 -7.75 22.69
C ASP A 70 3.18 -7.31 24.14
N ARG A 71 2.30 -8.01 24.87
CA ARG A 71 2.27 -7.92 26.33
C ARG A 71 3.49 -8.67 26.84
N TYR A 72 4.68 -8.23 26.45
CA TYR A 72 5.84 -8.59 27.23
C TYR A 72 5.57 -8.05 28.63
N PRO A 73 5.60 -8.91 29.67
CA PRO A 73 5.63 -8.39 31.02
C PRO A 73 6.75 -7.36 31.07
N GLU A 74 6.48 -6.20 31.65
CA GLU A 74 7.52 -5.22 31.95
C GLU A 74 8.65 -5.99 32.64
N GLU A 75 9.88 -5.92 32.09
CA GLU A 75 11.04 -6.47 32.77
C GLU A 75 11.13 -5.71 34.10
N GLU A 76 10.69 -6.34 35.19
CA GLU A 76 10.87 -5.82 36.53
C GLU A 76 12.37 -5.61 36.71
N ASP A 77 12.79 -4.35 36.79
CA ASP A 77 14.18 -4.01 37.07
C ASP A 77 14.57 -4.70 38.38
N PRO A 78 15.55 -5.64 38.39
CA PRO A 78 15.94 -6.32 39.61
C PRO A 78 16.40 -5.36 40.72
N GLU A 79 16.72 -4.10 40.40
CA GLU A 79 17.06 -3.05 41.36
C GLU A 79 15.84 -2.50 42.14
N GLU A 80 14.60 -2.66 41.67
CA GLU A 80 13.40 -2.24 42.44
C GLU A 80 13.01 -3.23 43.54
N ARG A 81 13.56 -4.45 43.53
CA ARG A 81 13.28 -5.49 44.55
C ARG A 81 14.07 -5.30 45.85
N GLU A 82 14.99 -4.33 45.90
CA GLU A 82 15.90 -4.13 47.04
C GLU A 82 15.61 -2.87 47.89
N ASN A 83 14.36 -2.41 47.93
CA ASN A 83 13.88 -1.39 48.88
C ASN A 83 12.77 -1.90 49.80
#